data_AF-A0A0R1U078-F1
#
_entry.id   AF-A0A0R1U078-F1
#
_cell.length_a   1.000
_cell.length_b   1.000
_cell.length_c   1.000
_cell.angle_alpha   90.00
_cell.angle_beta   90.00
_cell.angle_gamma   90.00
#
_symmetry.space_group_name_H-M   'P 1'
#
loop_
_entity.id
_entity.type
_entity.pdbx_description
1 polymer ?
#
loop_
_entity_poly.entity_id
_entity_poly.type
_entity_poly.pdbx_seq_one_letter_code
_entity_poly.pdbx_strand_id
1 'polypeptide(L)'
;MPTNKDDKKTALTITLNHVVVAHGFAKLSMNRLASLAGVSRATLYLYFSNKDEIVDAAIGRHLQFIAANTLSTVDPSPAQYVRTRINTLLLLGSMSPVLHNDLRAARPDLAAKLNSGYRNFQAGIITQLETDMAAAVITDTAHATTLYQQDHLFVRSVITSLTDDSIDTVAAQAVLTSYLTGAVRGTLRDPTATAAAFADNADFISTIWGEMQATYR
;
A
#
# COMPACT_ATOMS: atom_id res chain seq x y z
N MET A 1 -10.63 -22.51 9.31
CA MET A 1 -9.28 -22.94 9.74
C MET A 1 -8.50 -23.37 8.50
N PRO A 2 -7.23 -23.00 8.33
CA PRO A 2 -6.45 -23.44 7.17
C PRO A 2 -6.21 -24.95 7.26
N THR A 3 -6.48 -25.68 6.17
CA THR A 3 -6.59 -27.15 6.17
C THR A 3 -5.33 -27.89 5.68
N ASN A 4 -4.29 -27.18 5.23
CA ASN A 4 -2.97 -27.75 4.91
C ASN A 4 -1.80 -26.86 5.40
N LYS A 5 -0.60 -27.45 5.57
CA LYS A 5 0.67 -26.80 5.94
C LYS A 5 0.98 -25.59 5.04
N ASP A 6 0.67 -25.68 3.75
CA ASP A 6 0.88 -24.59 2.78
C ASP A 6 -0.05 -23.40 3.04
N ASP A 7 -1.30 -23.63 3.43
CA ASP A 7 -2.23 -22.56 3.82
C ASP A 7 -1.73 -21.84 5.06
N LYS A 8 -1.13 -22.57 6.01
CA LYS A 8 -0.59 -21.99 7.24
C LYS A 8 0.69 -21.20 6.97
N LYS A 9 1.59 -21.68 6.10
CA LYS A 9 2.77 -20.92 5.66
C LYS A 9 2.35 -19.63 4.93
N THR A 10 1.33 -19.72 4.09
CA THR A 10 0.77 -18.57 3.38
C THR A 10 0.23 -17.55 4.38
N ALA A 11 -0.67 -17.94 5.29
CA ALA A 11 -1.22 -17.04 6.31
C ALA A 11 -0.12 -16.38 7.15
N LEU A 12 0.90 -17.14 7.55
CA LEU A 12 2.03 -16.60 8.30
C LEU A 12 2.88 -15.62 7.47
N THR A 13 3.03 -15.86 6.17
CA THR A 13 3.69 -14.92 5.24
C THR A 13 2.92 -13.61 5.13
N ILE A 14 1.58 -13.66 5.14
CA ILE A 14 0.74 -12.44 5.14
C ILE A 14 1.02 -11.61 6.39
N THR A 15 0.93 -12.23 7.57
CA THR A 15 1.17 -11.52 8.84
C THR A 15 2.61 -11.00 8.94
N LEU A 16 3.60 -11.79 8.52
CA LEU A 16 5.00 -11.36 8.55
C LEU A 16 5.28 -10.24 7.54
N ASN A 17 4.58 -10.19 6.40
CA ASN A 17 4.65 -9.06 5.48
C ASN A 17 4.18 -7.77 6.15
N HIS A 18 3.05 -7.76 6.85
CA HIS A 18 2.59 -6.59 7.63
C HIS A 18 3.65 -6.14 8.65
N VAL A 19 4.21 -7.07 9.41
CA VAL A 19 5.27 -6.79 10.40
C VAL A 19 6.51 -6.19 9.76
N VAL A 20 6.98 -6.76 8.65
CA VAL A 20 8.18 -6.29 7.95
C VAL A 20 7.97 -4.94 7.28
N VAL A 21 6.77 -4.67 6.75
CA VAL A 21 6.39 -3.35 6.23
C VAL A 21 6.35 -2.34 7.36
N ALA A 22 5.67 -2.61 8.48
CA ALA A 22 5.53 -1.64 9.56
C ALA A 22 6.86 -1.34 10.29
N HIS A 23 7.70 -2.36 10.53
CA HIS A 23 8.83 -2.24 11.46
C HIS A 23 10.21 -2.46 10.82
N GLY A 24 10.26 -2.80 9.53
CA GLY A 24 11.48 -3.32 8.90
C GLY A 24 11.83 -4.72 9.42
N PHE A 25 13.08 -5.14 9.22
CA PHE A 25 13.56 -6.46 9.62
C PHE A 25 14.96 -6.47 10.24
N ALA A 26 15.73 -5.38 10.11
CA ALA A 26 17.13 -5.35 10.56
C ALA A 26 17.23 -5.60 12.08
N LYS A 27 16.40 -4.90 12.87
CA LYS A 27 16.37 -5.00 14.33
C LYS A 27 15.51 -6.13 14.88
N LEU A 28 14.75 -6.84 14.03
CA LEU A 28 13.86 -7.92 14.47
C LEU A 28 14.62 -9.25 14.56
N SER A 29 14.45 -9.95 15.69
CA SER A 29 14.91 -11.33 15.87
C SER A 29 13.80 -12.32 15.51
N MET A 30 14.14 -13.59 15.30
CA MET A 30 13.14 -14.66 15.10
C MET A 30 12.12 -14.72 16.25
N ASN A 31 12.55 -14.48 17.50
CA ASN A 31 11.65 -14.46 18.65
C ASN A 31 10.67 -13.28 18.58
N ARG A 32 11.17 -12.09 18.21
CA ARG A 32 10.32 -10.90 18.08
C ARG A 32 9.35 -11.04 16.91
N LEU A 33 9.79 -11.58 15.77
CA LEU A 33 8.94 -11.89 14.62
C LEU A 33 7.82 -12.87 14.99
N ALA A 34 8.13 -13.95 15.72
CA ALA A 34 7.13 -14.91 16.19
C ALA A 34 6.09 -14.24 17.09
N SER A 35 6.55 -13.42 18.05
CA SER A 35 5.70 -12.67 18.96
C SER A 35 4.77 -11.70 18.22
N LEU A 36 5.29 -10.93 17.27
CA LEU A 36 4.50 -9.97 16.48
C LEU A 36 3.52 -10.69 15.55
N ALA A 37 3.89 -11.87 15.03
CA ALA A 37 3.01 -12.70 14.22
C ALA A 37 2.01 -13.54 15.05
N GLY A 38 2.00 -13.42 16.38
CA GLY A 38 1.06 -14.13 17.25
C GLY A 38 1.25 -15.65 17.27
N VAL A 39 2.46 -16.15 17.01
CA VAL A 39 2.78 -17.59 17.00
C VAL A 39 3.94 -17.92 17.94
N SER A 40 4.05 -19.19 18.33
CA SER A 40 5.21 -19.64 19.11
C SER A 40 6.49 -19.61 18.26
N ARG A 41 7.65 -19.46 18.91
CA ARG A 41 8.95 -19.58 18.25
C ARG A 41 9.05 -20.91 17.49
N ALA A 42 8.67 -22.02 18.13
CA ALA A 42 8.71 -23.35 17.51
C ALA A 42 7.85 -23.39 16.24
N THR A 43 6.64 -22.82 16.28
CA THR A 43 5.75 -22.71 15.11
C THR A 43 6.41 -21.92 13.98
N LEU A 44 7.08 -20.81 14.26
CA LEU A 44 7.75 -20.03 13.23
C LEU A 44 8.86 -20.84 12.54
N TYR A 45 9.70 -21.53 13.32
CA TYR A 45 10.78 -22.38 12.79
C TYR A 45 10.28 -23.62 12.02
N LEU A 46 9.04 -24.06 12.21
CA LEU A 46 8.44 -25.12 11.38
C LEU A 46 8.23 -24.69 9.91
N TYR A 47 8.10 -23.38 9.66
CA TYR A 47 7.79 -22.83 8.34
C TYR A 47 8.94 -22.04 7.71
N PHE A 48 9.79 -21.42 8.54
CA PHE A 48 10.91 -20.59 8.13
C PHE A 48 12.17 -20.93 8.90
N SER A 49 13.21 -21.31 8.19
CA SER A 49 14.47 -21.80 8.78
C SER A 49 15.26 -20.69 9.45
N ASN A 50 15.13 -19.46 8.95
CA ASN A 50 15.83 -18.28 9.42
C ASN A 50 15.07 -16.99 9.05
N LYS A 51 15.63 -15.84 9.45
CA LYS A 51 15.04 -14.52 9.17
C LYS A 51 15.07 -14.16 7.69
N ASP A 52 16.08 -14.60 6.94
CA ASP A 52 16.20 -14.26 5.52
C ASP A 52 15.08 -14.92 4.70
N GLU A 53 14.71 -16.16 5.02
CA GLU A 53 13.56 -16.84 4.38
C GLU A 53 12.24 -16.10 4.63
N ILE A 54 12.07 -15.50 5.82
CA ILE A 54 10.92 -14.65 6.14
C ILE A 54 10.94 -13.38 5.29
N VAL A 55 12.10 -12.71 5.19
CA VAL A 55 12.25 -11.48 4.41
C VAL A 55 11.96 -11.77 2.93
N ASP A 56 12.50 -12.85 2.38
CA ASP A 56 12.25 -13.26 0.99
C ASP A 56 10.76 -13.51 0.74
N ALA A 57 10.09 -14.25 1.62
CA ALA A 57 8.66 -14.51 1.49
C ALA A 57 7.81 -13.24 1.63
N ALA A 58 8.13 -12.39 2.61
CA ALA A 58 7.44 -11.13 2.85
C ALA A 58 7.59 -10.16 1.69
N ILE A 59 8.79 -10.00 1.13
CA ILE A 59 9.05 -9.15 -0.03
C ILE A 59 8.46 -9.75 -1.30
N GLY A 60 8.55 -11.07 -1.48
CA GLY A 60 7.89 -11.78 -2.59
C GLY A 60 6.40 -11.50 -2.61
N ARG A 61 5.73 -11.62 -1.45
CA ARG A 61 4.32 -11.22 -1.31
C ARG A 61 4.09 -9.74 -1.60
N HIS A 62 4.95 -8.86 -1.09
CA HIS A 62 4.81 -7.41 -1.31
C HIS A 62 4.90 -7.04 -2.80
N LEU A 63 5.84 -7.65 -3.51
CA LEU A 63 5.99 -7.49 -4.96
C LEU A 63 4.77 -8.02 -5.73
N GLN A 64 4.20 -9.16 -5.32
CA GLN A 64 2.96 -9.67 -5.90
C GLN A 64 1.80 -8.69 -5.70
N PHE A 65 1.71 -8.10 -4.51
CA PHE A 65 0.71 -7.09 -4.21
C PHE A 65 0.88 -5.83 -5.09
N ILE A 66 2.11 -5.34 -5.27
CA ILE A 66 2.39 -4.21 -6.17
C ILE A 66 2.03 -4.56 -7.62
N ALA A 67 2.41 -5.76 -8.08
CA ALA A 67 2.11 -6.21 -9.43
C ALA A 67 0.60 -6.33 -9.68
N ALA A 68 -0.15 -6.92 -8.73
CA ALA A 68 -1.60 -7.09 -8.83
C ALA A 68 -2.38 -5.77 -8.85
N ASN A 69 -1.80 -4.71 -8.30
CA ASN A 69 -2.40 -3.38 -8.22
C ASN A 69 -1.75 -2.38 -9.18
N THR A 70 -0.77 -2.80 -9.99
CA THR A 70 -0.23 -1.95 -11.05
C THR A 70 -1.28 -1.79 -12.13
N LEU A 71 -1.73 -0.55 -12.33
CA LEU A 71 -2.77 -0.27 -13.30
C LEU A 71 -2.24 -0.44 -14.72
N SER A 72 -3.00 -1.16 -15.53
CA SER A 72 -3.01 -0.96 -16.98
C SER A 72 -4.02 0.14 -17.30
N THR A 73 -3.82 0.85 -18.41
CA THR A 73 -4.78 1.86 -18.85
C THR A 73 -6.16 1.23 -19.04
N VAL A 74 -7.17 1.87 -18.48
CA VAL A 74 -8.58 1.45 -18.52
C VAL A 74 -9.45 2.63 -18.91
N ASP A 75 -10.69 2.33 -19.32
CA ASP A 75 -11.64 3.33 -19.78
C ASP A 75 -11.91 4.40 -18.70
N PRO A 76 -11.70 5.69 -19.02
CA PRO A 76 -11.92 6.78 -18.07
C PRO A 76 -13.38 6.92 -17.64
N SER A 77 -13.59 7.04 -16.34
CA SER A 77 -14.88 7.42 -15.75
C SER A 77 -14.66 7.99 -14.34
N PRO A 78 -15.61 8.75 -13.77
CA PRO A 78 -15.50 9.22 -12.39
C PRO A 78 -15.27 8.09 -11.38
N ALA A 79 -15.97 6.96 -11.54
CA ALA A 79 -15.81 5.78 -10.68
C ALA A 79 -14.41 5.17 -10.82
N GLN A 80 -13.89 5.08 -12.04
CA GLN A 80 -12.54 4.57 -12.30
C GLN A 80 -11.45 5.53 -11.80
N TYR A 81 -11.68 6.84 -11.87
CA TYR A 81 -10.77 7.82 -11.30
C TYR A 81 -10.69 7.68 -9.77
N VAL A 82 -11.84 7.56 -9.08
CA VAL A 82 -11.87 7.27 -7.64
C VAL A 82 -11.11 5.98 -7.32
N ARG A 83 -11.36 4.90 -8.08
CA ARG A 83 -10.62 3.64 -7.93
C ARG A 83 -9.11 3.81 -8.08
N THR A 84 -8.68 4.58 -9.07
CA THR A 84 -7.27 4.92 -9.32
C THR A 84 -6.65 5.66 -8.14
N ARG A 85 -7.35 6.65 -7.58
CA ARG A 85 -6.86 7.43 -6.43
C ARG A 85 -6.80 6.58 -5.15
N ILE A 86 -7.80 5.74 -4.89
CA ILE A 86 -7.79 4.81 -3.74
C ILE A 86 -6.62 3.81 -3.84
N ASN A 87 -6.44 3.21 -5.02
CA ASN A 87 -5.35 2.28 -5.26
C ASN A 87 -3.96 2.95 -5.10
N THR A 88 -3.87 4.22 -5.50
CA THR A 88 -2.70 5.06 -5.26
C THR A 88 -2.42 5.24 -3.77
N LEU A 89 -3.43 5.58 -2.96
CA LEU A 89 -3.24 5.69 -1.49
C LEU A 89 -2.79 4.38 -0.85
N LEU A 90 -3.37 3.25 -1.24
CA LEU A 90 -3.00 1.93 -0.74
C LEU A 90 -1.51 1.66 -0.97
N LEU A 91 -1.04 1.85 -2.21
CA LEU A 91 0.34 1.53 -2.56
C LEU A 91 1.33 2.50 -1.94
N LEU A 92 1.03 3.80 -1.95
CA LEU A 92 1.84 4.82 -1.27
C LEU A 92 1.90 4.56 0.24
N GLY A 93 0.77 4.16 0.84
CA GLY A 93 0.68 3.81 2.26
C GLY A 93 1.51 2.59 2.65
N SER A 94 1.82 1.73 1.67
CA SER A 94 2.66 0.55 1.85
C SER A 94 4.18 0.82 1.65
N MET A 95 4.55 2.05 1.24
CA MET A 95 5.94 2.44 1.03
C MET A 95 6.63 2.76 2.35
N SER A 96 7.03 1.74 3.08
CA SER A 96 7.70 1.87 4.38
C SER A 96 9.15 2.40 4.26
N PRO A 97 9.47 3.56 4.88
CA PRO A 97 10.84 4.08 4.90
C PRO A 97 11.82 3.17 5.66
N VAL A 98 11.38 2.55 6.76
CA VAL A 98 12.22 1.65 7.56
C VAL A 98 12.56 0.37 6.79
N LEU A 99 11.57 -0.23 6.11
CA LEU A 99 11.79 -1.38 5.25
C LEU A 99 12.75 -1.05 4.10
N HIS A 100 12.52 0.09 3.44
CA HIS A 100 13.38 0.54 2.34
C HIS A 100 14.84 0.72 2.78
N ASN A 101 15.06 1.32 3.95
CA ASN A 101 16.40 1.49 4.52
C ASN A 101 17.06 0.15 4.83
N ASP A 102 16.33 -0.77 5.46
CA ASP A 102 16.84 -2.11 5.79
C ASP A 102 17.20 -2.91 4.54
N LEU A 103 16.34 -2.90 3.51
CA LEU A 103 16.61 -3.56 2.24
C LEU A 103 17.85 -2.98 1.55
N ARG A 104 17.99 -1.66 1.50
CA ARG A 104 19.15 -1.02 0.89
C ARG A 104 20.45 -1.41 1.59
N ALA A 105 20.44 -1.55 2.91
CA ALA A 105 21.62 -1.88 3.70
C ALA A 105 21.99 -3.36 3.63
N ALA A 106 21.00 -4.26 3.71
CA ALA A 106 21.25 -5.69 3.90
C ALA A 106 20.92 -6.57 2.69
N ARG A 107 20.00 -6.15 1.81
CA ARG A 107 19.44 -6.94 0.69
C ARG A 107 19.24 -6.08 -0.57
N PRO A 108 20.32 -5.55 -1.17
CA PRO A 108 20.22 -4.61 -2.30
C PRO A 108 19.54 -5.22 -3.54
N ASP A 109 19.57 -6.55 -3.69
CA ASP A 109 18.85 -7.29 -4.72
C ASP A 109 17.32 -7.13 -4.58
N LEU A 110 16.80 -7.27 -3.36
CA LEU A 110 15.38 -7.09 -3.05
C LEU A 110 15.00 -5.61 -3.12
N ALA A 111 15.88 -4.70 -2.67
CA ALA A 111 15.66 -3.27 -2.80
C ALA A 111 15.47 -2.85 -4.27
N ALA A 112 16.32 -3.35 -5.18
CA ALA A 112 16.23 -3.07 -6.60
C ALA A 112 14.92 -3.57 -7.23
N LYS A 113 14.49 -4.79 -6.87
CA LYS A 113 13.19 -5.36 -7.31
C LYS A 113 12.03 -4.50 -6.84
N LEU A 114 12.02 -4.14 -5.56
CA LEU A 114 10.94 -3.34 -4.96
C LEU A 114 10.85 -1.95 -5.59
N ASN A 115 12.00 -1.28 -5.77
CA ASN A 115 12.06 0.01 -6.44
C ASN A 115 11.56 -0.05 -7.89
N SER A 116 11.81 -1.16 -8.58
CA SER A 116 11.32 -1.37 -9.94
C SER A 116 9.80 -1.56 -9.97
N GLY A 117 9.26 -2.32 -9.01
CA GLY A 117 7.81 -2.43 -8.82
C GLY A 117 7.14 -1.06 -8.59
N TYR A 118 7.68 -0.25 -7.67
CA TYR A 118 7.14 1.09 -7.40
C TYR A 118 7.23 2.03 -8.61
N ARG A 119 8.33 1.99 -9.37
CA ARG A 119 8.44 2.79 -10.61
C ARG A 119 7.40 2.38 -11.66
N ASN A 120 7.19 1.08 -11.83
CA ASN A 120 6.19 0.57 -12.78
C ASN A 120 4.77 0.98 -12.35
N PHE A 121 4.47 0.84 -11.05
CA PHE A 121 3.21 1.31 -10.48
C PHE A 121 3.00 2.81 -10.74
N GLN A 122 4.00 3.64 -10.40
CA GLN A 122 3.95 5.08 -10.61
C GLN A 122 3.71 5.44 -12.09
N ALA A 123 4.42 4.78 -13.01
CA ALA A 123 4.24 5.00 -14.45
C ALA A 123 2.81 4.67 -14.91
N GLY A 124 2.25 3.55 -14.42
CA GLY A 124 0.85 3.17 -14.70
C GLY A 124 -0.16 4.19 -14.18
N ILE A 125 0.01 4.68 -12.95
CA ILE A 125 -0.86 5.73 -12.39
C ILE A 125 -0.79 7.02 -13.22
N ILE A 126 0.43 7.49 -13.54
CA ILE A 126 0.61 8.71 -14.34
C ILE A 126 -0.08 8.57 -15.70
N THR A 127 0.12 7.43 -16.37
CA THR A 127 -0.50 7.14 -17.67
C THR A 127 -2.03 7.14 -17.57
N GLN A 128 -2.62 6.55 -16.51
CA GLN A 128 -4.06 6.58 -16.32
C GLN A 128 -4.57 8.00 -16.06
N LEU A 129 -3.89 8.80 -15.24
CA LEU A 129 -4.28 10.19 -14.98
C LEU A 129 -4.22 11.04 -16.24
N GLU A 130 -3.21 10.85 -17.09
CA GLU A 130 -3.12 11.50 -18.41
C GLU A 130 -4.28 11.09 -19.33
N THR A 131 -4.69 9.82 -19.27
CA THR A 131 -5.86 9.31 -20.01
C THR A 131 -7.16 9.94 -19.50
N ASP A 132 -7.32 10.06 -18.17
CA ASP A 132 -8.49 10.68 -17.54
C ASP A 132 -8.58 12.19 -17.89
N MET A 133 -7.43 12.88 -17.99
CA MET A 133 -7.34 14.27 -18.44
C MET A 133 -7.73 14.41 -19.92
N ALA A 134 -7.19 13.56 -20.80
CA ALA A 134 -7.48 13.58 -22.23
C ALA A 134 -8.97 13.31 -22.53
N ALA A 135 -9.61 12.45 -21.73
CA ALA A 135 -11.04 12.17 -21.80
C ALA A 135 -11.92 13.20 -21.07
N ALA A 136 -11.33 14.26 -20.51
CA ALA A 136 -12.01 15.31 -19.75
C ALA A 136 -12.82 14.79 -18.53
N VAL A 137 -12.44 13.65 -17.96
CA VAL A 137 -13.00 13.16 -16.68
C VAL A 137 -12.49 14.01 -15.52
N ILE A 138 -11.22 14.39 -15.57
CA ILE A 138 -10.57 15.28 -14.60
C ILE A 138 -10.07 16.56 -15.28
N THR A 139 -9.84 17.59 -14.49
CA THR A 139 -9.28 18.87 -14.94
C THR A 139 -7.79 18.72 -15.27
N ASP A 140 -7.31 19.55 -16.18
CA ASP A 140 -5.91 19.66 -16.62
C ASP A 140 -5.16 20.82 -15.94
N THR A 141 -5.72 21.35 -14.84
CA THR A 141 -5.13 22.45 -14.04
C THR A 141 -3.80 22.11 -13.40
N ALA A 142 -3.45 20.83 -13.30
CA ALA A 142 -2.15 20.33 -12.85
C ALA A 142 -1.72 19.15 -13.72
N HIS A 143 -0.40 18.97 -13.88
CA HIS A 143 0.15 17.80 -14.54
C HIS A 143 -0.09 16.52 -13.70
N ALA A 144 -0.30 15.38 -14.37
CA ALA A 144 -0.49 14.08 -13.72
C ALA A 144 0.64 13.72 -12.75
N THR A 145 1.89 14.04 -13.12
CA THR A 145 3.07 13.85 -12.27
C THR A 145 3.00 14.66 -10.97
N THR A 146 2.50 15.90 -11.05
CA THR A 146 2.31 16.77 -9.88
C THR A 146 1.22 16.22 -8.95
N LEU A 147 0.10 15.75 -9.50
CA LEU A 147 -0.97 15.13 -8.69
C LEU A 147 -0.46 13.90 -7.93
N TYR A 148 0.30 13.03 -8.60
CA TYR A 148 0.90 11.86 -7.97
C TYR A 148 1.89 12.26 -6.84
N GLN A 149 2.72 13.29 -7.09
CA GLN A 149 3.68 13.76 -6.08
C GLN A 149 3.00 14.36 -4.86
N GLN A 150 1.90 15.09 -5.04
CA GLN A 150 1.09 15.61 -3.93
C GLN A 150 0.54 14.47 -3.07
N ASP A 151 -0.06 13.46 -3.71
CA ASP A 151 -0.54 12.25 -3.03
C ASP A 151 0.59 11.57 -2.25
N HIS A 152 1.74 11.35 -2.88
CA HIS A 152 2.89 10.71 -2.25
C HIS A 152 3.40 11.47 -1.02
N LEU A 153 3.58 12.79 -1.13
CA LEU A 153 4.08 13.59 -0.01
C LEU A 153 3.08 13.59 1.16
N PHE A 154 1.79 13.74 0.87
CA PHE A 154 0.75 13.74 1.88
C PHE A 154 0.63 12.38 2.59
N VAL A 155 0.48 11.30 1.83
CA VAL A 155 0.36 9.94 2.38
C VAL A 155 1.59 9.57 3.18
N ARG A 156 2.79 9.84 2.67
CA ARG A 156 4.04 9.60 3.41
C ARG A 156 4.05 10.32 4.75
N SER A 157 3.58 11.57 4.81
CA SER A 157 3.50 12.32 6.07
C SER A 157 2.56 11.64 7.06
N VAL A 158 1.38 11.22 6.61
CA VAL A 158 0.40 10.53 7.47
C VAL A 158 0.98 9.20 7.99
N ILE A 159 1.59 8.40 7.12
CA ILE A 159 2.22 7.14 7.52
C ILE A 159 3.37 7.37 8.51
N THR A 160 4.19 8.40 8.27
CA THR A 160 5.28 8.74 9.19
C THR A 160 4.73 9.08 10.58
N SER A 161 3.70 9.93 10.65
CA SER A 161 3.02 10.29 11.89
C SER A 161 2.30 9.13 12.57
N LEU A 162 1.88 8.11 11.81
CA LEU A 162 1.32 6.89 12.36
C LEU A 162 2.41 5.99 12.95
N THR A 163 3.58 5.91 12.29
CA THR A 163 4.70 5.08 12.74
C THR A 163 5.49 5.65 13.91
N ASP A 164 5.40 6.96 14.16
CA ASP A 164 6.02 7.63 15.31
C ASP A 164 5.04 7.88 16.46
N ASP A 165 3.84 7.27 16.39
CA ASP A 165 2.75 7.35 17.36
C ASP A 165 2.20 8.78 17.58
N SER A 166 2.47 9.74 16.67
CA SER A 166 1.89 11.09 16.74
C SER A 166 0.39 11.11 16.46
N ILE A 167 -0.11 10.15 15.68
CA ILE A 167 -1.53 9.93 15.42
C ILE A 167 -1.85 8.44 15.48
N ASP A 168 -3.08 8.08 15.83
CA ASP A 168 -3.56 6.71 15.76
C ASP A 168 -4.14 6.37 14.37
N THR A 169 -4.48 5.09 14.17
CA THR A 169 -5.05 4.59 12.91
C THR A 169 -6.40 5.22 12.56
N VAL A 170 -7.19 5.64 13.56
CA VAL A 170 -8.49 6.27 13.36
C VAL A 170 -8.31 7.68 12.81
N ALA A 171 -7.40 8.46 13.40
CA ALA A 171 -7.02 9.78 12.93
C ALA A 171 -6.38 9.72 11.54
N ALA A 172 -5.48 8.78 11.29
CA ALA A 172 -4.88 8.57 9.97
C ALA A 172 -5.94 8.28 8.90
N GLN A 173 -6.88 7.38 9.18
CA GLN A 173 -7.98 7.06 8.26
C GLN A 173 -8.86 8.28 7.98
N ALA A 174 -9.21 9.05 9.01
CA ALA A 174 -10.03 10.26 8.84
C ALA A 174 -9.34 11.31 7.98
N VAL A 175 -8.04 11.56 8.21
CA VAL A 175 -7.24 12.52 7.44
C VAL A 175 -7.09 12.08 5.99
N LEU A 176 -6.76 10.81 5.72
CA LEU A 176 -6.64 10.28 4.36
C LEU A 176 -7.98 10.30 3.61
N THR A 177 -9.08 9.98 4.29
CA THR A 177 -10.43 10.01 3.70
C THR A 177 -10.84 11.43 3.33
N SER A 178 -10.61 12.40 4.22
CA SER A 178 -10.90 13.81 3.97
C SER A 178 -10.07 14.35 2.81
N TYR A 179 -8.76 14.07 2.80
CA TYR A 179 -7.84 14.42 1.72
C TYR A 179 -8.30 13.85 0.38
N LEU A 180 -8.56 12.54 0.32
CA LEU A 180 -8.96 11.85 -0.90
C LEU A 180 -10.26 12.44 -1.47
N THR A 181 -11.26 12.65 -0.61
CA THR A 181 -12.56 13.19 -1.02
C THR A 181 -12.41 14.61 -1.56
N GLY A 182 -11.65 15.45 -0.87
CA GLY A 182 -11.36 16.82 -1.31
C GLY A 182 -10.58 16.86 -2.63
N ALA A 183 -9.52 16.03 -2.74
CA ALA A 183 -8.67 15.98 -3.92
C ALA A 183 -9.43 15.46 -5.14
N VAL A 184 -10.24 14.41 -5.00
CA VAL A 184 -11.11 13.90 -6.08
C VAL A 184 -12.12 14.97 -6.49
N ARG A 185 -12.87 15.54 -5.53
CA ARG A 185 -13.88 16.55 -5.83
C ARG A 185 -13.31 17.79 -6.53
N GLY A 186 -12.12 18.22 -6.12
CA GLY A 186 -11.45 19.39 -6.68
C GLY A 186 -10.80 19.16 -8.05
N THR A 187 -10.65 17.90 -8.48
CA THR A 187 -10.03 17.55 -9.76
C THR A 187 -11.00 16.92 -10.75
N LEU A 188 -12.12 16.36 -10.31
CA LEU A 188 -13.18 15.93 -11.22
C LEU A 188 -13.73 17.14 -12.00
N ARG A 189 -13.90 16.96 -13.31
CA ARG A 189 -14.47 18.02 -14.16
C ARG A 189 -15.95 18.27 -13.85
N ASP A 190 -16.67 17.22 -13.47
CA ASP A 190 -18.00 17.30 -12.86
C ASP A 190 -17.91 16.92 -11.36
N PRO A 191 -17.82 17.91 -10.46
CA PRO A 191 -17.77 17.64 -9.03
C PRO A 191 -19.04 16.96 -8.47
N THR A 192 -20.17 17.02 -9.17
CA THR A 192 -21.43 16.41 -8.69
C THR A 192 -21.39 14.88 -8.76
N ALA A 193 -20.58 14.32 -9.66
CA ALA A 193 -20.34 12.89 -9.78
C ALA A 193 -19.54 12.28 -8.62
N THR A 194 -18.91 13.12 -7.77
CA THR A 194 -18.04 12.66 -6.67
C THR A 194 -18.74 11.63 -5.78
N ALA A 195 -19.94 11.95 -5.27
CA ALA A 195 -20.61 11.09 -4.30
C ALA A 195 -20.95 9.71 -4.88
N ALA A 196 -21.46 9.66 -6.11
CA ALA A 196 -21.76 8.41 -6.80
C ALA A 196 -20.49 7.59 -7.06
N ALA A 197 -19.41 8.22 -7.53
CA ALA A 197 -18.15 7.55 -7.79
C ALA A 197 -17.51 6.93 -6.53
N PHE A 198 -17.64 7.57 -5.37
CA PHE A 198 -17.23 6.98 -4.09
C PHE A 198 -18.14 5.83 -3.65
N ALA A 199 -19.46 5.95 -3.86
CA ALA A 199 -20.41 4.89 -3.55
C ALA A 199 -20.11 3.61 -4.35
N ASP A 200 -19.79 3.74 -5.64
CA ASP A 200 -19.41 2.63 -6.53
C ASP A 200 -18.12 1.90 -6.07
N ASN A 201 -17.33 2.52 -5.20
CA ASN A 201 -16.08 1.99 -4.68
C ASN A 201 -16.10 1.68 -3.17
N ALA A 202 -17.28 1.71 -2.52
CA ALA A 202 -17.40 1.59 -1.06
C ALA A 202 -16.75 0.31 -0.49
N ASP A 203 -16.99 -0.84 -1.11
CA ASP A 203 -16.43 -2.13 -0.67
C ASP A 203 -14.90 -2.15 -0.81
N PHE A 204 -14.38 -1.56 -1.88
CA PHE A 204 -12.94 -1.46 -2.09
C PHE A 204 -12.31 -0.55 -1.04
N ILE A 205 -12.89 0.63 -0.77
CA ILE A 205 -12.45 1.55 0.28
C ILE A 205 -12.41 0.84 1.65
N SER A 206 -13.46 0.09 1.99
CA SER A 206 -13.51 -0.69 3.23
C SER A 206 -12.37 -1.69 3.34
N THR A 207 -12.06 -2.39 2.24
CA THR A 207 -10.94 -3.33 2.16
C THR A 207 -9.59 -2.62 2.42
N ILE A 208 -9.37 -1.47 1.79
CA ILE A 208 -8.12 -0.70 1.93
C ILE A 208 -7.89 -0.24 3.37
N TRP A 209 -8.94 0.28 4.03
CA TRP A 209 -8.83 0.70 5.42
C TRP A 209 -8.64 -0.49 6.37
N GLY A 210 -9.25 -1.63 6.07
CA GLY A 210 -8.99 -2.87 6.80
C GLY A 210 -7.52 -3.30 6.74
N GLU A 211 -6.89 -3.23 5.56
CA GLU A 211 -5.47 -3.56 5.38
C GLU A 211 -4.53 -2.56 6.07
N MET A 212 -4.83 -1.26 6.00
CA MET A 212 -4.06 -0.24 6.71
C MET A 212 -4.11 -0.49 8.22
N GLN A 213 -5.30 -0.74 8.76
CA GLN A 213 -5.48 -1.03 10.19
C GLN A 213 -4.79 -2.34 10.58
N ALA A 214 -4.78 -3.37 9.72
CA ALA A 214 -4.06 -4.61 10.00
C ALA A 214 -2.53 -4.41 10.04
N THR A 215 -2.01 -3.50 9.21
CA THR A 215 -0.57 -3.25 9.08
C THR A 215 0.00 -2.42 10.23
N TYR A 216 -0.72 -1.38 10.66
CA TYR A 216 -0.23 -0.38 11.63
C TYR A 216 -0.92 -0.51 13.00
N ARG A 217 -1.14 -1.74 13.44
CA ARG A 217 -1.78 -2.09 14.73
C ARG A 217 -0.79 -2.16 15.88
#